data_AF-V9QD62-F1
#
_entry.id   AF-V9QD62-F1
#
_cell.length_a   1.000
_cell.length_b   1.000
_cell.length_c   1.000
_cell.angle_alpha   90.00
_cell.angle_beta   90.00
_cell.angle_gamma   90.00
#
_symmetry.space_group_name_H-M   'P 1'
#
loop_
_entity.id
_entity.type
_entity.pdbx_description
1 polymer ?
#
loop_
_entity_poly.entity_id
_entity_poly.type
_entity_poly.pdbx_seq_one_letter_code
_entity_poly.pdbx_strand_id
1 'polypeptide(L)'
;CLENCGTVALTIVRRGGDLTNTVFVDFRTEDGSANAGSDYEFTEGTVVFKPGETQKEIRVGIIDDDIFEEDENFLVHLSNVRANSETTEVNPESN
;
A
#
# COMPACT_ATOMS: atom_id res chain seq x y z
N CYS A 1 -2.32 6.12 15.36
CA CYS A 1 -2.34 4.93 16.26
C CYS A 1 -1.75 5.37 17.59
N LEU A 2 -1.68 4.50 18.61
CA LEU A 2 -0.80 4.78 19.76
C LEU A 2 0.64 4.46 19.35
N GLU A 3 1.60 5.14 19.94
CA GLU A 3 3.03 4.94 19.70
C GLU A 3 3.45 3.49 20.00
N ASN A 4 3.05 2.97 21.15
CA ASN A 4 3.30 1.59 21.59
C ASN A 4 2.54 0.48 20.83
N CYS A 5 1.87 0.78 19.70
CA CYS A 5 1.14 -0.24 18.95
C CYS A 5 2.06 -1.21 18.17
N GLY A 6 3.34 -0.85 18.02
CA GLY A 6 4.36 -1.60 17.27
C GLY A 6 4.15 -1.57 15.75
N THR A 7 2.91 -1.74 15.28
CA THR A 7 2.56 -1.56 13.86
C THR A 7 1.17 -0.97 13.69
N VAL A 8 1.00 -0.12 12.69
CA VAL A 8 -0.31 0.31 12.19
C VAL A 8 -0.65 -0.41 10.90
N ALA A 9 -1.87 -0.93 10.81
CA ALA A 9 -2.40 -1.59 9.64
C ALA A 9 -3.27 -0.63 8.82
N LEU A 10 -3.00 -0.52 7.52
CA LEU A 10 -3.72 0.35 6.59
C LEU A 10 -4.34 -0.47 5.46
N THR A 11 -5.67 -0.37 5.33
CA THR A 11 -6.41 -1.08 4.27
C THR A 11 -6.46 -0.26 2.99
N ILE A 12 -5.93 -0.81 1.91
CA ILE A 12 -6.06 -0.28 0.56
C ILE A 12 -7.23 -0.98 -0.12
N VAL A 13 -8.17 -0.18 -0.65
CA VAL A 13 -9.39 -0.67 -1.27
C VAL A 13 -9.37 -0.40 -2.77
N ARG A 14 -9.53 -1.46 -3.56
CA ARG A 14 -9.82 -1.39 -4.99
C ARG A 14 -11.33 -1.31 -5.19
N ARG A 15 -11.83 -0.21 -5.79
CA ARG A 15 -13.25 -0.02 -6.10
C ARG A 15 -13.48 0.00 -7.61
N GLY A 16 -14.31 -0.93 -8.10
CA GLY A 16 -14.67 -1.03 -9.52
C GLY A 16 -13.55 -1.56 -10.43
N GLY A 17 -13.69 -1.29 -11.73
CA GLY A 17 -12.82 -1.83 -12.78
C GLY A 17 -13.03 -3.32 -13.05
N ASP A 18 -12.20 -3.89 -13.93
CA ASP A 18 -12.26 -5.30 -14.29
C ASP A 18 -11.55 -6.18 -13.26
N LEU A 19 -12.33 -6.82 -12.39
CA LEU A 19 -11.85 -7.67 -11.31
C LEU A 19 -11.19 -8.98 -11.78
N THR A 20 -11.19 -9.28 -13.08
CA THR A 20 -10.47 -10.45 -13.62
C THR A 20 -8.98 -10.20 -13.81
N ASN A 21 -8.55 -8.94 -13.83
CA ASN A 21 -7.14 -8.58 -14.00
C ASN A 21 -6.41 -8.45 -12.67
N THR A 22 -5.11 -8.79 -12.70
CA THR A 22 -4.19 -8.47 -11.61
C THR A 22 -3.82 -6.99 -11.68
N VAL A 23 -3.95 -6.28 -10.56
CA VAL A 23 -3.62 -4.85 -10.42
C VAL A 23 -2.52 -4.68 -9.38
N PHE A 24 -1.57 -3.81 -9.66
CA PHE A 24 -0.48 -3.45 -8.76
C PHE A 24 -0.56 -1.96 -8.45
N VAL A 25 -0.29 -1.60 -7.20
CA VAL A 25 -0.24 -0.23 -6.71
C VAL A 25 1.01 -0.09 -5.86
N ASP A 26 1.87 0.88 -6.18
CA ASP A 26 3.03 1.16 -5.35
C ASP A 26 2.62 2.05 -4.19
N PHE A 27 3.27 1.86 -3.04
CA PHE A 27 3.09 2.71 -1.88
C PHE A 27 4.44 3.08 -1.28
N ARG A 28 4.49 4.24 -0.63
CA ARG A 28 5.63 4.68 0.18
C ARG A 28 5.17 5.58 1.32
N THR A 29 5.87 5.55 2.44
CA THR A 29 5.73 6.54 3.51
C THR A 29 6.49 7.83 3.17
N GLU A 30 6.04 8.95 3.72
CA GLU A 30 6.70 10.26 3.62
C GLU A 30 6.56 11.00 4.95
N ASP A 31 7.64 11.64 5.39
CA ASP A 31 7.70 12.34 6.67
C ASP A 31 6.70 13.50 6.73
N GLY A 32 6.16 13.71 7.93
CA GLY A 32 5.34 14.88 8.26
C GLY A 32 6.01 15.65 9.41
N SER A 33 5.37 15.66 10.58
CA SER A 33 6.09 16.00 11.82
C SER A 33 6.87 14.80 12.35
N ALA A 34 6.33 13.59 12.17
CA ALA A 34 7.02 12.34 12.45
C ALA A 34 8.04 12.03 11.33
N ASN A 35 9.20 11.53 11.72
CA ASN A 35 10.37 11.22 10.92
C ASN A 35 10.63 9.71 10.89
N ALA A 36 10.93 9.21 9.70
CA ALA A 36 11.31 7.81 9.55
C ALA A 36 12.62 7.51 10.30
N GLY A 37 12.63 6.41 11.06
CA GLY A 37 13.77 5.93 11.83
C GLY A 37 13.83 6.43 13.28
N SER A 38 13.05 7.45 13.64
CA SER A 38 12.79 7.81 15.05
C SER A 38 11.37 7.42 15.46
N ASP A 39 10.36 7.78 14.65
CA ASP A 39 8.96 7.74 15.10
C ASP A 39 8.18 6.61 14.38
N TYR A 40 8.63 6.25 13.17
CA TYR A 40 8.08 5.14 12.40
C TYR A 40 9.12 4.52 11.45
N GLU A 41 8.86 3.30 10.96
CA GLU A 41 9.73 2.64 9.98
C GLU A 41 9.41 3.10 8.55
N PHE A 42 10.42 3.58 7.81
CA PHE A 42 10.25 3.85 6.37
C PHE A 42 9.76 2.58 5.67
N THR A 43 8.59 2.68 5.02
CA THR A 43 7.95 1.53 4.39
C THR A 43 7.57 1.89 2.96
N GLU A 44 8.07 1.10 2.00
CA GLU A 44 7.66 1.17 0.60
C GLU A 44 7.46 -0.23 0.02
N GLY A 45 6.69 -0.31 -1.08
CA GLY A 45 6.51 -1.56 -1.79
C GLY A 45 5.38 -1.53 -2.80
N THR A 46 4.98 -2.72 -3.24
CA THR A 46 3.89 -2.90 -4.20
C THR A 46 2.80 -3.76 -3.59
N VAL A 47 1.58 -3.24 -3.58
CA VAL A 47 0.37 -4.00 -3.28
C VAL A 47 -0.13 -4.68 -4.55
N VAL A 48 -0.37 -5.99 -4.48
CA VAL A 48 -0.87 -6.81 -5.59
C VAL A 48 -2.29 -7.27 -5.30
N PHE A 49 -3.25 -6.79 -6.08
CA PHE A 49 -4.61 -7.30 -6.14
C PHE A 49 -4.70 -8.35 -7.25
N LYS A 50 -4.76 -9.63 -6.87
CA LYS A 50 -5.07 -10.74 -7.77
C LYS A 50 -6.53 -10.69 -8.23
N PRO A 51 -6.94 -11.51 -9.22
CA PRO A 51 -8.33 -11.55 -9.66
C PRO A 51 -9.30 -11.78 -8.50
N GLY A 52 -10.35 -10.98 -8.43
CA GLY A 52 -11.37 -10.99 -7.38
C GLY A 52 -10.97 -10.31 -6.05
N GLU A 53 -9.71 -9.96 -5.84
CA GLU A 53 -9.29 -9.28 -4.60
C GLU A 53 -9.60 -7.77 -4.66
N THR A 54 -10.27 -7.27 -3.63
CA THR A 54 -10.68 -5.86 -3.53
C THR A 54 -10.11 -5.12 -2.32
N GLN A 55 -9.47 -5.84 -1.40
CA GLN A 55 -8.87 -5.30 -0.19
C GLN A 55 -7.51 -5.92 0.05
N LYS A 56 -6.54 -5.07 0.40
CA LYS A 56 -5.20 -5.46 0.82
C LYS A 56 -4.80 -4.63 2.03
N GLU A 57 -3.95 -5.19 2.87
CA GLU A 57 -3.43 -4.52 4.04
C GLU A 57 -1.93 -4.31 3.87
N ILE A 58 -1.46 -3.10 4.17
CA ILE A 58 -0.06 -2.80 4.40
C ILE A 58 0.15 -2.53 5.88
N ARG A 59 1.36 -2.79 6.37
CA ARG A 59 1.77 -2.50 7.75
C ARG A 59 2.92 -1.52 7.73
N VAL A 60 2.87 -0.52 8.61
CA VAL A 60 3.98 0.39 8.90
C VAL A 60 4.38 0.16 10.35
N GLY A 61 5.67 -0.06 10.60
CA GLY A 61 6.22 -0.17 11.95
C GLY A 61 6.16 1.19 12.65
N ILE A 62 5.72 1.18 13.91
CA ILE A 62 5.73 2.37 14.78
C ILE A 62 6.81 2.12 15.82
N ILE A 63 7.70 3.10 15.98
CA ILE A 63 8.80 3.03 16.92
C ILE A 63 8.30 3.65 18.22
N ASP A 64 8.55 2.96 19.33
CA ASP A 64 8.13 3.36 20.68
C ASP A 64 9.40 3.72 21.44
N ASP A 65 9.48 4.94 21.96
CA ASP A 65 10.58 5.37 22.80
C ASP A 65 10.12 6.00 24.14
N ASP A 66 11.09 6.33 25.00
CA ASP A 66 10.82 6.83 26.36
C ASP A 66 10.75 8.38 26.44
N ILE A 67 10.78 9.07 25.30
CA ILE A 67 10.71 10.52 25.19
C ILE A 67 9.24 10.93 25.12
N PHE A 68 8.87 11.97 25.87
CA PHE A 68 7.53 12.53 25.76
C PHE A 68 7.45 13.43 24.53
N GLU A 69 6.52 13.10 23.63
CA GLU A 69 6.28 13.82 22.38
C GLU A 69 4.85 14.34 22.30
N GLU A 70 4.64 15.34 21.43
CA GLU A 70 3.29 15.82 21.08
C GLU A 70 2.68 14.90 20.00
N ASP A 71 1.41 15.09 19.65
CA ASP A 71 0.80 14.34 18.56
C ASP A 71 1.50 14.62 17.21
N GLU A 72 1.96 13.55 16.55
CA GLU A 72 2.67 13.64 15.27
C GLU A 72 1.97 12.91 14.12
N ASN A 73 2.41 13.20 12.89
CA ASN A 73 1.90 12.55 11.68
C ASN A 73 2.97 12.28 10.63
N PHE A 74 2.75 11.23 9.85
CA PHE A 74 3.41 10.94 8.58
C PHE A 74 2.36 10.63 7.50
N LEU A 75 2.76 10.57 6.24
CA LEU A 75 1.88 10.30 5.10
C LEU A 75 2.18 8.95 4.47
N VAL A 76 1.15 8.35 3.85
CA VAL A 76 1.30 7.18 2.97
C VAL A 76 0.76 7.53 1.60
N HIS A 77 1.65 7.52 0.61
CA HIS A 77 1.32 7.82 -0.78
C HIS A 77 1.06 6.55 -1.56
N LEU A 78 -0.03 6.53 -2.33
CA LEU A 78 -0.29 5.50 -3.35
C LEU A 78 0.06 6.07 -4.72
N SER A 79 0.76 5.29 -5.54
CA SER A 79 1.24 5.73 -6.85
C SER A 79 1.37 4.57 -7.83
N ASN A 80 1.70 4.88 -9.09
CA ASN A 80 2.07 3.93 -10.13
C ASN A 80 1.11 2.72 -10.28
N VAL A 81 -0.19 3.01 -10.44
CA VAL A 81 -1.21 1.99 -10.67
C VAL A 81 -0.99 1.34 -12.03
N ARG A 82 -0.87 0.01 -12.05
CA ARG A 82 -0.66 -0.79 -13.27
C ARG A 82 -1.53 -2.04 -13.25
N ALA A 83 -1.99 -2.49 -14.42
CA ALA A 83 -2.79 -3.69 -14.57
C ALA A 83 -2.15 -4.63 -15.59
N ASN A 84 -2.09 -5.93 -15.26
CA ASN A 84 -1.78 -6.95 -16.27
C ASN A 84 -3.08 -7.30 -16.98
N SER A 85 -3.30 -6.72 -18.16
CA SER A 85 -4.29 -7.22 -19.09
C SER A 85 -3.66 -8.40 -19.84
N GLU A 86 -4.12 -9.63 -19.59
CA GLU A 86 -3.92 -10.68 -20.59
C GLU A 86 -4.81 -10.34 -21.78
N THR A 87 -4.27 -9.62 -22.76
CA THR A 87 -4.86 -9.62 -24.10
C THR A 87 -4.69 -11.02 -24.67
N THR A 88 -5.67 -11.89 -24.46
CA THR A 88 -5.88 -13.02 -25.36
C THR A 88 -6.23 -12.44 -26.73
N GLU A 89 -5.22 -12.18 -27.55
CA GLU A 89 -5.42 -12.05 -28.99
C GLU A 89 -5.93 -13.42 -29.48
N VAL A 90 -7.25 -13.58 -29.55
CA VAL A 90 -7.84 -14.64 -30.35
C VAL A 90 -7.53 -14.27 -31.79
N ASN A 91 -6.47 -14.84 -32.35
CA ASN A 91 -6.19 -14.75 -33.77
C ASN A 91 -7.36 -15.44 -34.52
N PRO A 92 -8.21 -14.72 -35.28
CA PRO A 92 -9.33 -15.33 -35.98
C PRO A 92 -8.89 -16.13 -37.23
N GLU A 93 -7.59 -16.28 -37.47
CA GLU A 93 -7.08 -16.98 -38.65
C GLU A 93 -6.34 -18.27 -38.28
N SER A 94 -7.13 -19.35 -38.10
CA SER A 94 -6.68 -20.69 -38.42
C SER A 94 -7.84 -21.49 -39.02
N ASN A 95 -7.98 -21.29 -40.35
CA ASN A 95 -8.53 -22.15 -41.40
C ASN A 95 -9.50 -23.27 -41.03
#